data_AF-A0A453FLY2-F1
#
_entry.id   AF-A0A453FLY2-F1
#
_cell.length_a   1.000
_cell.length_b   1.000
_cell.length_c   1.000
_cell.angle_alpha   90.00
_cell.angle_beta   90.00
_cell.angle_gamma   90.00
#
_symmetry.space_group_name_H-M   'P 1'
#
loop_
_entity.id
_entity.type
_entity.pdbx_description
1 polymer ?
#
loop_
_entity_poly.entity_id
_entity_poly.type
_entity_poly.pdbx_seq_one_letter_code
_entity_poly.pdbx_strand_id
1 'polypeptide(L)'
;QMSDILYYEILDIPLPELQGLITLRVAFHQATPNEVLFHIIRLPKGSTYSDLIDDLKSKVQLSRSDAELRLFQVNNNKIWKVYLPTEKIDAVHDPNVPLHVEEIPEVEKSAGPRDRLVHVVHFFKDNQHIQYYGVPFFFLIREGEALSDIKVRIQKKFEVPDEQFLKWKFAYVAYNRPDYLQDSDIVLSRFQQKNIYGPWEQSLGLEHSDMPTKRANQNRHSFEKPVKIYN
;
A
#
# COMPACT_ATOMS: atom_id res chain seq x y z
N GLN A 1 11.76 15.32 -41.50
CA GLN A 1 10.39 14.90 -41.84
C GLN A 1 9.58 14.97 -40.54
N MET A 2 8.75 15.99 -40.36
CA MET A 2 7.81 16.04 -39.24
C MET A 2 6.70 15.03 -39.54
N SER A 3 6.46 14.12 -38.61
CA SER A 3 5.37 13.16 -38.71
C SER A 3 4.13 13.74 -38.03
N ASP A 4 3.06 13.96 -38.78
CA ASP A 4 1.75 14.36 -38.25
C ASP A 4 1.04 13.13 -37.67
N ILE A 5 1.43 12.72 -36.45
CA ILE A 5 0.81 11.61 -35.73
C ILE A 5 -0.08 12.16 -34.63
N LEU A 6 -1.38 11.85 -34.70
CA LEU A 6 -2.35 12.13 -33.65
C LEU A 6 -2.62 10.87 -32.83
N TYR A 7 -2.42 10.96 -31.52
CA TYR A 7 -2.78 9.92 -30.57
C TYR A 7 -4.17 10.20 -30.02
N TYR A 8 -5.01 9.17 -29.92
CA TYR A 8 -6.37 9.28 -29.37
C TYR A 8 -6.67 8.06 -28.50
N GLU A 9 -7.65 8.21 -27.60
CA GLU A 9 -8.18 7.14 -26.76
C GLU A 9 -9.67 6.93 -27.08
N ILE A 10 -10.11 5.67 -27.10
CA ILE A 10 -11.53 5.34 -27.26
C ILE A 10 -12.13 5.21 -25.86
N LEU A 11 -13.10 6.07 -25.55
CA LEU A 11 -13.81 6.07 -24.28
C LEU A 11 -15.02 5.13 -24.32
N ASP A 12 -15.32 4.52 -23.18
CA ASP A 12 -16.51 3.69 -22.93
C ASP A 12 -17.74 4.53 -22.55
N ILE A 13 -17.56 5.82 -22.26
CA ILE A 13 -18.63 6.79 -21.99
C ILE A 13 -18.37 8.11 -22.74
N PRO A 14 -19.40 8.94 -23.00
CA PRO A 14 -19.23 10.25 -23.63
C PRO A 14 -18.23 11.15 -22.88
N LEU A 15 -17.39 11.87 -23.62
CA LEU A 15 -16.38 12.77 -23.05
C LEU A 15 -16.96 13.81 -22.06
N PRO A 16 -18.12 14.47 -22.32
CA PRO A 16 -18.70 15.41 -21.36
C PRO A 16 -19.06 14.77 -20.02
N GLU A 17 -19.52 13.50 -20.05
CA GLU A 17 -19.82 12.75 -18.84
C GLU A 17 -18.54 12.40 -18.09
N LEU A 18 -17.52 11.89 -18.79
CA LEU A 18 -16.22 11.58 -18.21
C LEU A 18 -15.56 12.81 -17.55
N GLN A 19 -15.72 14.00 -18.13
CA GLN A 19 -15.20 15.25 -17.58
C GLN A 19 -15.82 15.63 -16.22
N GLY A 20 -17.01 15.12 -15.91
CA GLY A 20 -17.67 15.28 -14.61
C GLY A 20 -17.19 14.29 -13.54
N LEU A 21 -16.37 13.31 -13.92
CA LEU A 21 -15.92 12.23 -13.05
C LEU A 21 -14.43 12.37 -12.69
N ILE A 22 -14.06 11.72 -11.58
CA ILE A 22 -12.68 11.40 -11.22
C ILE A 22 -12.52 9.91 -11.43
N THR A 23 -11.49 9.53 -12.19
CA THR A 23 -11.12 8.13 -12.40
C THR A 23 -9.97 7.79 -11.46
N LEU A 24 -10.16 6.79 -10.59
CA LEU A 24 -9.18 6.31 -9.64
C LEU A 24 -8.85 4.85 -9.91
N ARG A 25 -7.55 4.54 -9.87
CA ARG A 25 -7.07 3.16 -9.85
C ARG A 25 -6.98 2.71 -8.40
N VAL A 26 -7.56 1.56 -8.09
CA VAL A 26 -7.59 0.99 -6.74
C VAL A 26 -6.91 -0.36 -6.76
N ALA A 27 -5.95 -0.57 -5.85
CA ALA A 27 -5.28 -1.83 -5.58
C ALA A 27 -5.87 -2.41 -4.28
N PHE A 28 -6.83 -3.32 -4.42
CA PHE A 28 -7.46 -4.00 -3.30
C PHE A 28 -6.63 -5.22 -2.87
N HIS A 29 -6.09 -5.18 -1.65
CA HIS A 29 -5.36 -6.28 -1.04
C HIS A 29 -6.34 -7.26 -0.42
N GLN A 30 -6.35 -8.49 -0.92
CA GLN A 30 -7.23 -9.53 -0.39
C GLN A 30 -6.67 -10.13 0.90
N ALA A 31 -7.51 -10.89 1.59
CA ALA A 31 -7.10 -11.64 2.79
C ALA A 31 -6.02 -12.70 2.47
N THR A 32 -5.99 -13.21 1.23
CA THR A 32 -4.95 -14.13 0.76
C THR A 32 -3.61 -13.39 0.66
N PRO A 33 -2.52 -13.93 1.23
CA PRO A 33 -1.21 -13.30 1.14
C PRO A 33 -0.79 -13.02 -0.31
N ASN A 34 -0.36 -11.78 -0.57
CA ASN A 34 0.19 -11.31 -1.86
C ASN A 34 -0.78 -11.25 -3.06
N GLU A 35 -2.09 -11.41 -2.85
CA GLU A 35 -3.08 -11.23 -3.90
C GLU A 35 -3.62 -9.79 -3.91
N VAL A 36 -3.45 -9.10 -5.05
CA VAL A 36 -3.88 -7.71 -5.24
C VAL A 36 -4.74 -7.61 -6.49
N LEU A 37 -5.98 -7.17 -6.32
CA LEU A 37 -6.91 -6.93 -7.42
C LEU A 37 -6.92 -5.44 -7.78
N PHE A 38 -6.84 -5.15 -9.08
CA PHE A 38 -6.89 -3.78 -9.58
C PHE A 38 -8.28 -3.44 -10.11
N HIS A 39 -8.85 -2.37 -9.61
CA HIS A 39 -10.14 -1.83 -10.04
C HIS A 39 -9.96 -0.41 -10.58
N ILE A 40 -10.74 -0.07 -11.60
CA ILE A 40 -10.90 1.31 -12.06
C ILE A 40 -12.27 1.76 -11.59
N ILE A 41 -12.29 2.80 -10.75
CA ILE A 41 -13.51 3.36 -10.17
C ILE A 41 -13.66 4.78 -10.69
N ARG A 42 -14.85 5.11 -11.20
CA ARG A 42 -15.20 6.45 -11.64
C ARG A 42 -16.32 6.98 -10.76
N LEU A 43 -16.08 8.12 -10.14
CA LEU A 43 -17.03 8.78 -9.24
C LEU A 43 -17.20 10.24 -9.63
N PRO A 44 -18.36 10.86 -9.38
CA PRO A 44 -18.54 12.29 -9.55
C PRO A 44 -17.49 13.11 -8.80
N LYS A 45 -17.07 14.23 -9.37
CA LYS A 45 -16.29 15.24 -8.65
C LYS A 45 -17.03 15.68 -7.39
N GLY A 46 -16.30 15.89 -6.29
CA GLY A 46 -16.90 16.18 -4.99
C GLY A 46 -17.36 14.96 -4.20
N SER A 47 -17.21 13.73 -4.71
CA SER A 47 -17.40 12.51 -3.92
C SER A 47 -16.37 12.37 -2.79
N THR A 48 -16.68 11.52 -1.82
CA THR A 48 -15.85 11.19 -0.67
C THR A 48 -15.16 9.84 -0.84
N TYR A 49 -14.14 9.56 -0.03
CA TYR A 49 -13.57 8.22 0.03
C TYR A 49 -14.57 7.18 0.55
N SER A 50 -15.58 7.57 1.34
CA SER A 50 -16.69 6.68 1.70
C SER A 50 -17.46 6.19 0.48
N ASP A 51 -17.78 7.09 -0.46
CA ASP A 51 -18.48 6.70 -1.70
C ASP A 51 -17.64 5.70 -2.53
N LEU A 52 -16.31 5.87 -2.52
CA LEU A 52 -15.39 4.93 -3.16
C LEU A 52 -15.35 3.57 -2.46
N ILE A 53 -15.36 3.54 -1.13
CA ILE A 53 -15.44 2.30 -0.35
C ILE A 53 -16.72 1.55 -0.71
N ASP A 54 -17.85 2.23 -0.76
CA ASP A 54 -19.14 1.60 -1.03
C ASP A 54 -19.20 1.02 -2.45
N ASP A 55 -18.72 1.76 -3.45
CA ASP A 55 -18.60 1.26 -4.83
C ASP A 55 -17.64 0.06 -4.90
N LEU A 56 -16.48 0.12 -4.23
CA LEU A 56 -15.52 -0.99 -4.19
C LEU A 56 -16.12 -2.24 -3.54
N LYS A 57 -16.82 -2.10 -2.41
CA LYS A 57 -17.47 -3.21 -1.69
C LYS A 57 -18.47 -3.96 -2.57
N SER A 58 -19.08 -3.31 -3.54
CA SER A 58 -19.97 -3.97 -4.52
C SER A 58 -19.23 -4.82 -5.57
N LYS A 59 -17.91 -4.62 -5.72
CA LYS A 59 -17.06 -5.22 -6.76
C LYS A 59 -16.08 -6.26 -6.23
N VAL A 60 -15.92 -6.37 -4.91
CA VAL A 60 -14.97 -7.27 -4.26
C VAL A 60 -15.66 -8.20 -3.27
N GLN A 61 -15.06 -9.36 -3.04
CA GLN A 61 -15.47 -10.24 -1.95
C GLN A 61 -14.68 -9.87 -0.70
N LEU A 62 -15.40 -9.49 0.36
CA LEU A 62 -14.83 -9.21 1.68
C LEU A 62 -14.80 -10.49 2.52
N SER A 63 -13.88 -10.56 3.48
CA SER A 63 -13.85 -11.64 4.47
C SER A 63 -15.09 -11.65 5.36
N ARG A 64 -15.65 -10.46 5.64
CA ARG A 64 -16.87 -10.23 6.41
C ARG A 64 -17.71 -9.13 5.77
N SER A 65 -19.02 -9.22 5.91
CA SER A 65 -19.94 -8.19 5.39
C SER A 65 -19.78 -6.83 6.07
N ASP A 66 -19.35 -6.83 7.34
CA ASP A 66 -19.10 -5.64 8.16
C ASP A 66 -17.62 -5.20 8.16
N ALA A 67 -16.79 -5.73 7.24
CA ALA A 67 -15.40 -5.36 7.15
C ALA A 67 -15.24 -3.85 6.92
N GLU A 68 -14.40 -3.22 7.74
CA GLU A 68 -13.98 -1.84 7.58
C GLU A 68 -12.77 -1.80 6.66
N LEU A 69 -12.73 -0.83 5.74
CA LEU A 69 -11.64 -0.68 4.78
C LEU A 69 -10.82 0.56 5.13
N ARG A 70 -9.50 0.47 4.97
CA ARG A 70 -8.60 1.64 5.00
C ARG A 70 -8.03 1.91 3.63
N LEU A 71 -7.81 3.19 3.34
CA LEU A 71 -7.31 3.66 2.05
C LEU A 71 -6.02 4.45 2.25
N PHE A 72 -5.03 4.16 1.43
CA PHE A 72 -3.74 4.83 1.52
C PHE A 72 -3.03 4.92 0.17
N GLN A 73 -2.20 5.94 0.00
CA GLN A 73 -1.27 6.03 -1.12
C GLN A 73 0.12 5.62 -0.67
N VAL A 74 0.81 4.92 -1.57
CA VAL A 74 2.20 4.52 -1.41
C VAL A 74 3.06 5.36 -2.34
N ASN A 75 4.14 5.92 -1.80
CA ASN A 75 5.16 6.63 -2.56
C ASN A 75 6.54 6.12 -2.15
N ASN A 76 7.41 5.81 -3.11
CA ASN A 76 8.74 5.23 -2.85
C ASN A 76 8.70 4.03 -1.88
N ASN A 77 7.73 3.13 -2.05
CA ASN A 77 7.51 1.93 -1.22
C ASN A 77 7.26 2.23 0.27
N LYS A 78 6.83 3.45 0.58
CA LYS A 78 6.39 3.88 1.92
C LYS A 78 4.96 4.38 1.88
N ILE A 79 4.25 4.26 2.99
CA ILE A 79 2.92 4.85 3.14
C ILE A 79 3.10 6.37 3.15
N TRP A 80 2.54 7.03 2.15
CA TRP A 80 2.61 8.47 2.00
C TRP A 80 1.48 9.15 2.79
N LYS A 81 0.26 8.69 2.55
CA LYS A 81 -0.94 9.24 3.16
C LYS A 81 -1.98 8.16 3.37
N VAL A 82 -2.61 8.19 4.54
CA VAL A 82 -3.84 7.46 4.84
C VAL A 82 -4.98 8.46 4.72
N TYR A 83 -6.05 8.07 4.02
CA TYR A 83 -7.20 8.92 3.77
C TYR A 83 -8.35 8.57 4.71
N LEU A 84 -8.98 9.59 5.30
CA LEU A 84 -10.20 9.42 6.07
C LEU A 84 -11.40 9.22 5.13
N PRO A 85 -12.39 8.41 5.50
CA PRO A 85 -13.60 8.20 4.68
C PRO A 85 -14.34 9.50 4.32
N THR A 86 -14.25 10.52 5.17
CA THR A 86 -14.91 11.82 4.99
C THR A 86 -14.14 12.77 4.05
N GLU A 87 -12.88 12.49 3.74
CA GLU A 87 -12.10 13.32 2.81
C GLU A 87 -12.67 13.22 1.39
N LYS A 88 -12.52 14.31 0.63
CA LYS A 88 -12.94 14.39 -0.77
C LYS A 88 -11.92 13.72 -1.67
N ILE A 89 -12.39 12.97 -2.67
CA ILE A 89 -11.51 12.29 -3.63
C ILE A 89 -10.76 13.28 -4.54
N ASP A 90 -11.27 14.51 -4.66
CA ASP A 90 -10.62 15.60 -5.39
C ASP A 90 -9.27 16.00 -4.77
N ALA A 91 -9.03 15.67 -3.50
CA ALA A 91 -7.79 15.96 -2.78
C ALA A 91 -6.71 14.88 -2.93
N VAL A 92 -6.91 13.89 -3.82
CA VAL A 92 -5.90 12.87 -4.11
C VAL A 92 -4.63 13.54 -4.66
N HIS A 93 -3.48 13.23 -4.07
CA HIS A 93 -2.21 13.88 -4.43
C HIS A 93 -1.80 13.59 -5.89
N ASP A 94 -1.83 12.32 -6.27
CA ASP A 94 -1.58 11.87 -7.64
C ASP A 94 -2.63 10.82 -8.03
N PRO A 95 -3.60 11.16 -8.91
CA PRO A 95 -4.64 10.22 -9.33
C PRO A 95 -4.10 9.07 -10.20
N ASN A 96 -2.89 9.18 -10.76
CA ASN A 96 -2.27 8.12 -11.54
C ASN A 96 -1.64 7.02 -10.68
N VAL A 97 -1.33 7.35 -9.41
CA VAL A 97 -0.84 6.40 -8.42
C VAL A 97 -2.02 5.65 -7.82
N PRO A 98 -2.05 4.30 -7.89
CA PRO A 98 -3.14 3.53 -7.31
C PRO A 98 -3.33 3.82 -5.82
N LEU A 99 -4.60 3.94 -5.42
CA LEU A 99 -5.00 3.89 -4.02
C LEU A 99 -4.95 2.44 -3.56
N HIS A 100 -4.19 2.16 -2.52
CA HIS A 100 -4.23 0.86 -1.87
C HIS A 100 -5.39 0.81 -0.90
N VAL A 101 -6.13 -0.29 -0.93
CA VAL A 101 -7.25 -0.55 -0.04
C VAL A 101 -7.08 -1.93 0.57
N GLU A 102 -7.23 -2.03 1.89
CA GLU A 102 -7.21 -3.31 2.61
C GLU A 102 -8.28 -3.34 3.68
N GLU A 103 -8.75 -4.54 4.02
CA GLU A 103 -9.58 -4.77 5.19
C GLU A 103 -8.78 -4.50 6.47
N ILE A 104 -9.35 -3.73 7.39
CA ILE A 104 -8.76 -3.50 8.72
C ILE A 104 -8.89 -4.81 9.51
N PRO A 105 -7.77 -5.46 9.88
CA PRO A 105 -7.81 -6.72 10.61
C PRO A 105 -8.47 -6.57 11.98
N GLU A 106 -9.25 -7.57 12.40
CA GLU A 106 -9.94 -7.57 13.70
C GLU A 106 -8.98 -7.42 14.90
N VAL A 107 -7.74 -7.91 14.78
CA VAL A 107 -6.72 -7.74 15.82
C VAL A 107 -6.42 -6.26 16.09
N GLU A 108 -6.53 -5.39 15.09
CA GLU A 108 -6.33 -3.95 15.24
C GLU A 108 -7.49 -3.27 15.96
N LYS A 109 -8.72 -3.77 15.78
CA LYS A 109 -9.90 -3.28 16.52
C LYS A 109 -9.82 -3.57 18.02
N SER A 110 -9.03 -4.58 18.40
CA SER A 110 -8.76 -4.94 19.80
C SER A 110 -7.54 -4.26 20.41
N ALA A 111 -6.95 -3.26 19.74
CA ALA A 111 -5.76 -2.57 20.22
C ALA A 111 -5.98 -1.86 21.57
N GLY A 112 -5.07 -2.10 22.52
CA GLY A 112 -5.04 -1.41 23.79
C GLY A 112 -4.57 0.05 23.67
N PRO A 113 -4.75 0.87 24.72
CA PRO A 113 -4.41 2.31 24.69
C PRO A 113 -2.91 2.58 24.49
N ARG A 114 -2.06 1.61 24.81
CA ARG A 114 -0.61 1.69 24.66
C ARG A 114 -0.08 0.96 23.44
N ASP A 115 -0.90 0.15 22.78
CA ASP A 115 -0.52 -0.49 21.52
C ASP A 115 -0.39 0.57 20.42
N ARG A 116 0.43 0.27 19.41
CA ARG A 116 0.62 1.18 18.28
C ARG A 116 0.54 0.43 16.97
N LEU A 117 -0.23 0.99 16.05
CA LEU A 117 -0.17 0.62 14.66
C LEU A 117 1.03 1.33 14.03
N VAL A 118 1.99 0.55 13.53
CA VAL A 118 3.16 1.05 12.80
C VAL A 118 3.08 0.62 11.35
N HIS A 119 3.78 1.33 10.47
CA HIS A 119 4.00 0.84 9.11
C HIS A 119 5.31 0.06 9.04
N VAL A 120 5.28 -0.97 8.21
CA VAL A 120 6.38 -1.89 7.98
C VAL A 120 6.82 -1.77 6.53
N VAL A 121 8.14 -1.74 6.30
CA VAL A 121 8.74 -1.57 4.98
C VAL A 121 9.71 -2.71 4.70
N HIS A 122 9.72 -3.20 3.47
CA HIS A 122 10.73 -4.14 2.99
C HIS A 122 11.88 -3.37 2.37
N PHE A 123 13.11 -3.77 2.68
CA PHE A 123 14.29 -3.16 2.07
C PHE A 123 15.47 -4.11 1.95
N PHE A 124 16.45 -3.72 1.15
CA PHE A 124 17.79 -4.30 1.17
C PHE A 124 18.83 -3.19 1.18
N LYS A 125 20.06 -3.51 1.59
CA LYS A 125 21.18 -2.57 1.50
C LYS A 125 21.97 -2.79 0.22
N ASP A 126 22.19 -1.69 -0.51
CA ASP A 126 23.11 -1.62 -1.64
C ASP A 126 24.12 -0.50 -1.38
N ASN A 127 25.41 -0.84 -1.30
CA ASN A 127 26.51 0.10 -1.05
C ASN A 127 26.19 1.11 0.08
N GLN A 128 25.76 0.60 1.24
CA GLN A 128 25.34 1.36 2.45
C GLN A 128 24.04 2.18 2.33
N HIS A 129 23.39 2.19 1.16
CA HIS A 129 22.11 2.85 0.96
C HIS A 129 20.96 1.85 1.11
N ILE A 130 19.85 2.30 1.69
CA ILE A 130 18.61 1.52 1.75
C ILE A 130 17.89 1.63 0.41
N GLN A 131 17.53 0.48 -0.16
CA GLN A 131 16.60 0.36 -1.28
C GLN A 131 15.31 -0.29 -0.79
N TYR A 132 14.23 0.48 -0.73
CA TYR A 132 12.91 -0.04 -0.37
C TYR A 132 12.27 -0.76 -1.56
N TYR A 133 11.42 -1.72 -1.27
CA TYR A 133 10.66 -2.43 -2.29
C TYR A 133 9.36 -3.02 -1.72
N GLY A 134 8.58 -3.67 -2.59
CA GLY A 134 7.31 -4.27 -2.21
C GLY A 134 6.26 -3.22 -1.86
N VAL A 135 5.18 -3.66 -1.22
CA VAL A 135 4.14 -2.77 -0.71
C VAL A 135 4.29 -2.69 0.81
N PRO A 136 4.40 -1.49 1.41
CA PRO A 136 4.42 -1.36 2.85
C PRO A 136 3.06 -1.73 3.43
N PHE A 137 3.04 -2.19 4.68
CA PHE A 137 1.81 -2.64 5.33
C PHE A 137 1.74 -2.17 6.77
N PHE A 138 0.54 -2.18 7.34
CA PHE A 138 0.32 -1.86 8.74
C PHE A 138 0.51 -3.08 9.64
N PHE A 139 1.07 -2.85 10.82
CA PHE A 139 1.30 -3.89 11.81
C PHE A 139 1.08 -3.36 13.23
N LEU A 140 0.19 -4.02 13.97
CA LEU A 140 -0.06 -3.68 15.37
C LEU A 140 1.05 -4.26 16.26
N ILE A 141 1.79 -3.39 16.93
CA ILE A 141 2.75 -3.76 17.98
C ILE A 141 2.08 -3.54 19.34
N ARG A 142 2.08 -4.59 20.16
CA ARG A 142 1.52 -4.53 21.51
C ARG A 142 2.54 -3.97 22.51
N GLU A 143 2.04 -3.37 23.58
CA GLU A 143 2.92 -2.96 24.68
C GLU A 143 3.67 -4.17 25.26
N GLY A 144 4.98 -4.04 25.45
CA GLY A 144 5.82 -5.09 26.01
C GLY A 144 6.17 -6.23 25.04
N GLU A 145 5.76 -6.14 23.77
CA GLU A 145 6.08 -7.14 22.77
C GLU A 145 7.57 -7.08 22.38
N ALA A 146 8.25 -8.22 22.52
CA ALA A 146 9.63 -8.37 22.11
C ALA A 146 9.73 -8.63 20.60
N LEU A 147 10.90 -8.37 20.01
CA LEU A 147 11.11 -8.64 18.59
C LEU A 147 10.91 -10.13 18.24
N SER A 148 11.29 -11.05 19.13
CA SER A 148 11.07 -12.48 18.95
C SER A 148 9.60 -12.82 18.68
N ASP A 149 8.67 -12.17 19.39
CA ASP A 149 7.23 -12.40 19.24
C ASP A 149 6.70 -11.79 17.94
N ILE A 150 7.18 -10.58 17.61
CA ILE A 150 6.86 -9.89 16.35
C ILE A 150 7.32 -10.71 15.14
N LYS A 151 8.53 -11.29 15.20
CA LYS A 151 9.08 -12.15 14.15
C LYS A 151 8.15 -13.33 13.84
N VAL A 152 7.67 -14.04 14.86
CA VAL A 152 6.72 -15.16 14.68
C VAL A 152 5.44 -14.70 13.97
N ARG A 153 4.89 -13.55 14.37
CA ARG A 153 3.68 -12.99 13.75
C ARG A 153 3.91 -12.56 12.29
N ILE A 154 5.04 -11.93 11.99
CA ILE A 154 5.40 -11.51 10.63
C ILE A 154 5.65 -12.73 9.74
N GLN A 155 6.39 -13.73 10.22
CA GLN A 155 6.64 -14.96 9.48
C GLN A 155 5.33 -15.66 9.14
N LYS A 156 4.42 -15.79 10.12
CA LYS A 156 3.10 -16.37 9.92
C LYS A 156 2.25 -15.56 8.92
N LYS A 157 2.33 -14.23 8.95
CA LYS A 157 1.59 -13.35 8.03
C LYS A 157 1.99 -13.56 6.56
N PHE A 158 3.28 -13.78 6.31
CA PHE A 158 3.82 -13.92 4.94
C PHE A 158 4.06 -15.37 4.51
N GLU A 159 3.79 -16.34 5.38
CA GLU A 159 4.02 -17.77 5.14
C GLU A 159 5.45 -18.06 4.64
N VAL A 160 6.44 -17.35 5.20
CA VAL A 160 7.84 -17.45 4.79
C VAL A 160 8.49 -18.68 5.43
N PRO A 161 9.12 -19.57 4.63
CA PRO A 161 9.84 -20.73 5.17
C PRO A 161 10.93 -20.34 6.18
N ASP A 162 11.12 -21.16 7.22
CA ASP A 162 12.09 -20.89 8.29
C ASP A 162 13.49 -20.57 7.75
N GLU A 163 13.99 -21.36 6.78
CA GLU A 163 15.32 -21.17 6.18
C GLU A 163 15.50 -19.80 5.50
N GLN A 164 14.42 -19.27 4.92
CA GLN A 164 14.41 -17.96 4.29
C GLN A 164 14.28 -16.86 5.33
N PHE A 165 13.36 -17.03 6.29
CA PHE A 165 13.09 -16.06 7.34
C PHE A 165 14.28 -15.87 8.30
N LEU A 166 15.09 -16.90 8.53
CA LEU A 166 16.33 -16.83 9.31
C LEU A 166 17.35 -15.81 8.74
N LYS A 167 17.26 -15.47 7.45
CA LYS A 167 18.14 -14.49 6.80
C LYS A 167 17.66 -13.05 6.98
N TRP A 168 16.42 -12.86 7.43
CA TRP A 168 15.82 -11.54 7.56
C TRP A 168 16.39 -10.82 8.78
N LYS A 169 16.68 -9.53 8.62
CA LYS A 169 17.08 -8.66 9.72
C LYS A 169 16.00 -7.61 9.95
N PHE A 170 15.81 -7.23 11.21
CA PHE A 170 14.76 -6.32 11.62
C PHE A 170 15.40 -5.07 12.18
N ALA A 171 14.89 -3.91 11.77
CA ALA A 171 15.43 -2.63 12.18
C ALA A 171 14.30 -1.64 12.50
N TYR A 172 14.53 -0.79 13.49
CA TYR A 172 13.83 0.49 13.55
C TYR A 172 14.46 1.41 12.52
N VAL A 173 13.68 1.91 11.57
CA VAL A 173 14.20 2.76 10.49
C VAL A 173 13.66 4.17 10.68
N ALA A 174 14.56 5.13 10.89
CA ALA A 174 14.25 6.54 10.97
C ALA A 174 15.08 7.33 9.96
N TYR A 175 14.48 8.20 9.15
CA TYR A 175 15.20 9.03 8.17
C TYR A 175 16.12 8.23 7.22
N ASN A 176 15.66 7.06 6.76
CA ASN A 176 16.44 6.11 5.95
C ASN A 176 17.71 5.57 6.64
N ARG A 177 17.78 5.64 7.96
CA ARG A 177 18.85 5.05 8.76
C ARG A 177 18.27 3.87 9.56
N PRO A 178 18.76 2.65 9.32
CA PRO A 178 18.30 1.47 10.04
C PRO A 178 19.11 1.30 11.33
N ASP A 179 18.42 1.16 12.46
CA ASP A 179 18.95 0.74 13.74
C ASP A 179 18.45 -0.68 14.04
N TYR A 180 19.35 -1.66 14.04
CA TYR A 180 18.97 -3.08 14.10
C TYR A 180 18.54 -3.49 15.50
N LEU A 181 17.47 -4.29 15.53
CA LEU A 181 16.86 -4.77 16.75
C LEU A 181 17.38 -6.17 17.10
N GLN A 182 17.49 -6.44 18.39
CA GLN A 182 17.76 -7.76 18.96
C GLN A 182 16.45 -8.45 19.36
N ASP A 183 16.46 -9.78 19.46
CA ASP A 183 15.25 -10.56 19.75
C ASP A 183 14.58 -10.18 21.08
N SER A 184 15.37 -9.80 22.08
CA SER A 184 14.89 -9.34 23.40
C SER A 184 14.42 -7.89 23.43
N ASP A 185 14.60 -7.11 22.35
CA ASP A 185 14.24 -5.69 22.35
C ASP A 185 12.72 -5.52 22.40
N ILE A 186 12.26 -4.71 23.35
CA ILE A 186 10.86 -4.25 23.38
C ILE A 186 10.68 -3.22 22.27
N VAL A 187 10.11 -3.62 21.15
CA VAL A 187 10.14 -2.83 19.91
C VAL A 187 9.43 -1.50 20.05
N LEU A 188 8.31 -1.47 20.78
CA LEU A 188 7.54 -0.25 21.01
C LEU A 188 8.33 0.84 21.73
N SER A 189 9.38 0.48 22.49
CA SER A 189 10.25 1.44 23.15
C SER A 189 10.98 2.37 22.17
N ARG A 190 11.07 2.01 20.88
CA ARG A 190 11.65 2.83 19.81
C ARG A 190 10.64 3.81 19.18
N PHE A 191 9.33 3.61 19.37
CA PHE A 191 8.24 4.37 18.73
C PHE A 191 7.55 5.36 19.69
N GLN A 192 8.32 6.09 20.51
CA GLN A 192 7.78 6.92 21.61
C GLN A 192 7.20 8.28 21.18
N GLN A 193 7.43 8.73 19.94
CA GLN A 193 6.90 10.02 19.47
C GLN A 193 5.39 9.90 19.16
N LYS A 194 4.58 10.71 19.87
CA LYS A 194 3.11 10.67 19.84
C LYS A 194 2.45 11.02 18.51
N ASN A 195 3.19 11.54 17.53
CA ASN A 195 2.63 11.87 16.22
C ASN A 195 2.60 10.62 15.33
N ILE A 196 1.59 9.79 15.57
CA ILE A 196 1.22 8.61 14.76
C ILE A 196 0.97 8.99 13.28
N TYR A 197 0.76 10.28 12.99
CA TYR A 197 0.53 10.84 11.65
C TYR A 197 1.49 11.98 11.28
N GLY A 198 2.62 12.13 12.01
CA GLY A 198 3.72 12.96 11.50
C GLY A 198 4.25 12.38 10.17
N PRO A 199 5.06 13.14 9.40
CA PRO A 199 5.67 12.58 8.19
C PRO A 199 6.25 11.21 8.57
N TRP A 200 5.81 10.15 7.88
CA TRP A 200 6.03 8.74 8.17
C TRP A 200 7.52 8.38 8.06
N GLU A 201 8.30 8.96 8.97
CA GLU A 201 9.76 8.97 9.01
C GLU A 201 10.27 7.74 9.74
N GLN A 202 9.42 7.09 10.55
CA GLN A 202 9.71 5.97 11.43
C GLN A 202 8.92 4.72 11.04
N SER A 203 9.61 3.63 10.72
CA SER A 203 9.01 2.36 10.33
C SER A 203 9.70 1.18 10.99
N LEU A 204 9.01 0.05 11.10
CA LEU A 204 9.69 -1.24 11.26
C LEU A 204 10.21 -1.68 9.89
N GLY A 205 11.51 -1.86 9.75
CA GLY A 205 12.15 -2.29 8.52
C GLY A 205 12.48 -3.77 8.52
N LEU A 206 12.15 -4.45 7.42
CA LEU A 206 12.47 -5.84 7.15
C LEU A 206 13.56 -5.87 6.08
N GLU A 207 14.81 -6.15 6.48
CA GLU A 207 15.92 -6.30 5.55
C GLU A 207 16.00 -7.74 5.04
N HIS A 208 15.80 -7.91 3.73
CA HIS A 208 16.00 -9.19 3.05
C HIS A 208 16.13 -8.99 1.53
N SER A 209 16.72 -9.97 0.84
CA SER A 209 16.86 -9.98 -0.63
C SER A 209 15.75 -10.76 -1.34
N ASP A 210 14.78 -11.27 -0.60
CA ASP A 210 13.65 -12.03 -1.12
C ASP A 210 12.63 -11.07 -1.76
N MET A 211 13.02 -10.52 -2.90
CA MET A 211 12.15 -9.69 -3.72
C MET A 211 11.02 -10.58 -4.26
N PRO A 212 9.75 -10.17 -4.18
CA PRO A 212 8.71 -10.82 -4.97
C PRO A 212 9.19 -10.81 -6.43
N THR A 213 9.36 -11.99 -7.03
CA THR A 213 9.81 -12.05 -8.43
C THR A 213 8.90 -11.15 -9.26
N LYS A 214 9.48 -10.28 -10.12
CA LYS A 214 8.75 -9.39 -11.04
C LYS A 214 7.97 -10.18 -12.11
N ARG A 215 7.16 -11.16 -11.73
CA ARG A 215 6.24 -11.85 -12.63
C ARG A 215 4.89 -11.14 -12.51
N ALA A 216 4.42 -10.60 -13.63
CA ALA A 216 3.09 -10.02 -13.88
C ALA A 216 2.85 -8.50 -13.78
N ASN A 217 3.85 -7.63 -13.98
CA ASN A 217 3.60 -6.20 -14.30
C ASN A 217 4.01 -5.82 -15.74
N GLN A 218 3.70 -6.70 -16.69
CA GLN A 218 3.81 -6.41 -18.13
C GLN A 218 2.54 -5.75 -18.73
N ASN A 219 1.57 -5.30 -17.92
CA ASN A 219 0.44 -4.52 -18.43
C ASN A 219 0.76 -3.02 -18.52
N ARG A 220 1.94 -2.65 -19.06
CA ARG A 220 2.28 -1.24 -19.29
C ARG A 220 1.93 -0.70 -20.68
N HIS A 221 1.52 -1.53 -21.65
CA HIS A 221 1.23 -1.03 -23.02
C HIS A 221 0.04 -1.75 -23.68
N SER A 222 -1.20 -1.54 -23.23
CA SER A 222 -2.38 -2.05 -23.98
C SER A 222 -3.17 -0.98 -24.75
N PHE A 223 -2.92 0.32 -24.52
CA PHE A 223 -3.78 1.38 -25.08
C PHE A 223 -3.20 2.15 -26.27
N GLU A 224 -1.92 1.96 -26.63
CA GLU A 224 -1.33 2.64 -27.79
C GLU A 224 -1.36 1.73 -29.02
N LYS A 225 -2.52 1.68 -29.71
CA LYS A 225 -2.57 1.15 -31.08
C LYS A 225 -2.67 2.33 -32.05
N PRO A 226 -1.60 2.67 -32.81
CA PRO A 226 -1.70 3.68 -33.83
C PRO A 226 -2.61 3.20 -34.97
N VAL A 227 -3.53 4.05 -35.42
CA VAL A 227 -4.30 3.83 -36.64
C VAL A 227 -3.73 4.71 -37.75
N LYS A 228 -3.42 4.10 -38.90
CA LYS A 228 -3.03 4.82 -40.11
C LYS A 228 -4.28 5.08 -40.94
N ILE A 229 -4.58 6.35 -41.20
CA ILE A 229 -5.60 6.75 -42.16
C ILE A 229 -4.92 6.76 -43.53
N TYR A 230 -5.42 5.94 -44.44
CA TYR A 230 -5.05 5.98 -45.85
C TYR A 230 -6.05 6.89 -46.56
N ASN A 231 -5.55 7.92 -47.24
CA ASN A 231 -6.34 8.76 -48.15
C ASN A 231 -6.64 8.01 -49.45
#